data_AF-A0A0E4H2E4-F1
#
_entry.id   AF-A0A0E4H2E4-F1
#
_cell.length_a   1.000
_cell.length_b   1.000
_cell.length_c   1.000
_cell.angle_alpha   90.00
_cell.angle_beta   90.00
_cell.angle_gamma   90.00
#
_symmetry.space_group_name_H-M   'P 1'
#
loop_
_entity.id
_entity.type
_entity.pdbx_description
1 polymer ?
#
loop_
_entity_poly.entity_id
_entity_poly.type
_entity_poly.pdbx_seq_one_letter_code
_entity_poly.pdbx_strand_id
1 'polypeptide(L)'
;MASSNNLKVGPDDLRATSHTIRGLIDEFNGTMQHYLTTTQNLAGAGGWTGPASVANLASSEDIHRAQTNLTTRWTSLCDQIDAAAAHYEEQERVNAQRHAAVGHA
;
A
#
# COMPACT_ATOMS: atom_id res chain seq x y z
N MET A 1 0.12 -0.58 39.95
CA MET A 1 0.92 -0.24 38.76
C MET A 1 0.49 -1.20 37.65
N ALA A 2 -0.31 -0.74 36.70
CA ALA A 2 -0.77 -1.56 35.58
C ALA A 2 0.21 -1.38 34.42
N SER A 3 0.74 -2.50 33.93
CA SER A 3 1.80 -2.58 32.94
C SER A 3 1.36 -2.03 31.58
N SER A 4 1.93 -0.91 31.14
CA SER A 4 1.87 -0.38 29.77
C SER A 4 2.66 -1.24 28.75
N ASN A 5 2.77 -2.54 28.98
CA ASN A 5 3.80 -3.38 28.38
C ASN A 5 3.19 -4.56 27.61
N ASN A 6 2.59 -4.31 26.43
CA ASN A 6 2.53 -5.33 25.36
C ASN A 6 2.04 -4.84 23.97
N LEU A 7 2.41 -3.64 23.52
CA LEU A 7 2.31 -3.37 22.07
C LEU A 7 3.49 -4.07 21.37
N LYS A 8 3.28 -5.30 20.93
CA LYS A 8 4.25 -6.07 20.12
C LYS A 8 4.56 -5.44 18.76
N VAL A 9 3.76 -4.46 18.33
CA VAL A 9 3.90 -3.71 17.08
C VAL A 9 3.64 -2.24 17.42
N GLY A 10 4.62 -1.37 17.18
CA GLY A 10 4.49 0.06 17.45
C GLY A 10 3.77 0.83 16.32
N PRO A 11 3.27 2.05 16.59
CA PRO A 11 2.71 2.93 15.55
C PRO A 11 3.69 3.16 14.38
N ASP A 12 4.99 3.27 14.68
CA ASP A 12 6.02 3.49 13.67
C ASP A 12 6.23 2.27 12.76
N ASP A 13 6.16 1.05 13.31
CA ASP A 13 6.26 -0.19 12.53
C ASP A 13 5.06 -0.33 11.56
N LEU A 14 3.87 0.03 12.04
CA LEU A 14 2.65 0.05 11.22
C LEU A 14 2.80 1.05 10.07
N ARG A 15 3.24 2.28 10.34
CA ARG A 15 3.47 3.30 9.30
C ARG A 15 4.54 2.90 8.31
N ALA A 16 5.66 2.34 8.77
CA ALA A 16 6.72 1.86 7.90
C ALA A 16 6.21 0.77 6.95
N THR A 17 5.37 -0.13 7.46
CA THR A 17 4.71 -1.17 6.66
C THR A 17 3.76 -0.58 5.62
N SER A 18 2.86 0.33 6.03
CA SER A 18 1.93 1.03 5.14
C SER A 18 2.69 1.78 4.03
N HIS A 19 3.74 2.51 4.39
CA HIS A 19 4.58 3.23 3.44
C HIS A 19 5.26 2.30 2.42
N THR A 20 5.82 1.17 2.90
CA THR A 20 6.46 0.17 2.02
C THR A 20 5.46 -0.42 1.04
N ILE A 21 4.26 -0.78 1.49
CA ILE A 21 3.21 -1.31 0.62
C ILE A 21 2.81 -0.28 -0.44
N ARG A 22 2.60 0.99 -0.05
CA ARG A 22 2.25 2.06 -1.00
C ARG A 22 3.35 2.27 -2.05
N GLY A 23 4.63 2.23 -1.66
CA GLY A 23 5.75 2.30 -2.59
C GLY A 23 5.76 1.15 -3.62
N LEU A 24 5.49 -0.08 -3.17
CA LEU A 24 5.39 -1.25 -4.07
C LEU A 24 4.20 -1.13 -5.03
N ILE A 25 3.05 -0.62 -4.57
CA ILE A 25 1.89 -0.35 -5.42
C ILE A 25 2.29 0.59 -6.56
N ASP A 26 2.94 1.71 -6.24
CA ASP A 26 3.32 2.72 -7.22
C ASP A 26 4.33 2.17 -8.23
N GLU A 27 5.34 1.42 -7.77
CA GLU A 27 6.35 0.79 -8.63
C GLU A 27 5.73 -0.22 -9.60
N PHE A 28 4.87 -1.12 -9.11
CA PHE A 28 4.22 -2.10 -9.96
C PHE A 28 3.27 -1.44 -10.95
N ASN A 29 2.49 -0.45 -10.52
CA ASN A 29 1.55 0.26 -11.39
C ASN A 29 2.29 1.02 -12.49
N GLY A 30 3.37 1.73 -12.15
CA GLY A 30 4.22 2.41 -13.11
C GLY A 30 4.83 1.44 -14.13
N THR A 31 5.37 0.32 -13.67
CA THR A 31 6.00 -0.70 -14.54
C THR A 31 5.00 -1.28 -15.53
N MET A 32 3.82 -1.71 -15.05
CA MET A 32 2.81 -2.29 -15.93
C MET A 32 2.21 -1.29 -16.89
N GLN A 33 1.94 -0.06 -16.44
CA GLN A 33 1.43 1.00 -17.31
C GLN A 33 2.43 1.34 -18.41
N HIS A 34 3.72 1.44 -18.07
CA HIS A 34 4.79 1.69 -19.04
C HIS A 34 4.88 0.57 -20.10
N TYR A 35 4.81 -0.70 -19.67
CA TYR A 35 4.84 -1.83 -20.59
C TYR A 35 3.63 -1.88 -21.53
N LEU A 36 2.43 -1.62 -21.00
CA LEU A 36 1.20 -1.53 -21.79
C LEU A 36 1.26 -0.43 -22.83
N THR A 37 1.66 0.79 -22.43
CA THR A 37 1.80 1.91 -23.35
C THR A 37 2.82 1.59 -24.45
N THR A 38 3.95 0.99 -24.10
CA THR A 38 4.98 0.58 -25.08
C THR A 38 4.44 -0.46 -26.05
N THR A 39 3.74 -1.48 -25.54
CA THR A 39 3.16 -2.55 -26.35
C THR A 39 2.11 -1.99 -27.32
N GLN A 40 1.22 -1.11 -26.85
CA GLN A 40 0.19 -0.47 -27.67
C GLN A 40 0.79 0.42 -28.75
N ASN A 41 1.85 1.18 -28.42
CA ASN A 41 2.57 2.00 -29.39
C ASN A 41 3.23 1.15 -30.48
N LEU A 42 3.88 0.05 -30.10
CA LEU A 42 4.50 -0.87 -31.06
C LEU A 42 3.49 -1.59 -31.96
N ALA A 43 2.33 -1.96 -31.40
CA ALA A 43 1.23 -2.54 -32.17
C ALA A 43 0.67 -1.53 -33.18
N GLY A 44 0.41 -0.29 -32.75
CA GLY A 44 -0.15 0.77 -33.60
C GLY A 44 0.80 1.27 -34.69
N ALA A 45 2.12 1.28 -34.42
CA ALA A 45 3.15 1.66 -35.39
C ALA A 45 3.56 0.53 -36.34
N GLY A 46 2.97 -0.67 -36.19
CA GLY A 46 3.35 -1.86 -36.98
C GLY A 46 4.72 -2.45 -36.61
N GLY A 47 5.33 -2.00 -35.51
CA GLY A 47 6.63 -2.48 -35.04
C GLY A 47 6.58 -3.88 -34.41
N TRP A 48 5.39 -4.32 -33.99
CA TRP A 48 5.18 -5.69 -33.50
C TRP A 48 3.78 -6.21 -33.85
N THR A 49 3.72 -7.06 -34.86
CA THR A 49 2.46 -7.59 -35.42
C THR A 49 2.43 -9.12 -35.42
N GLY A 50 1.23 -9.69 -35.34
CA GLY A 50 0.99 -11.13 -35.45
C GLY A 50 0.41 -11.75 -34.17
N PRO A 51 0.17 -13.07 -34.16
CA PRO A 51 -0.52 -13.74 -33.05
C PRO A 51 0.17 -13.56 -31.69
N ALA A 52 1.51 -13.50 -31.67
CA ALA A 52 2.28 -13.28 -30.46
C ALA A 52 2.08 -11.88 -29.86
N SER A 53 2.00 -10.83 -30.69
CA SER A 53 1.78 -9.46 -30.19
C SER A 53 0.37 -9.27 -29.64
N VAL A 54 -0.63 -9.89 -30.30
CA VAL A 54 -2.02 -9.92 -29.81
C VAL A 54 -2.11 -10.66 -28.47
N ALA A 55 -1.50 -11.84 -28.36
CA ALA A 55 -1.49 -12.62 -27.11
C ALA A 55 -0.77 -11.87 -25.97
N ASN A 56 0.34 -11.19 -26.28
CA ASN A 56 1.05 -10.35 -25.31
C ASN A 56 0.18 -9.18 -24.82
N LEU A 57 -0.48 -8.46 -25.74
CA LEU A 57 -1.34 -7.34 -25.38
C LEU A 57 -2.48 -7.80 -24.47
N ALA A 58 -3.19 -8.88 -24.85
CA ALA A 58 -4.28 -9.44 -24.05
C ALA A 58 -3.81 -9.84 -22.64
N SER A 59 -2.67 -10.54 -22.54
CA SER A 59 -2.10 -10.93 -21.24
C SER A 59 -1.69 -9.72 -20.40
N SER A 60 -1.16 -8.67 -21.03
CA SER A 60 -0.76 -7.44 -20.36
C SER A 60 -1.97 -6.67 -19.80
N GLU A 61 -3.06 -6.59 -20.58
CA GLU A 61 -4.33 -6.00 -20.15
C GLU A 61 -4.95 -6.77 -18.97
N ASP A 62 -4.90 -8.11 -19.02
CA ASP A 62 -5.36 -8.97 -17.92
C ASP A 62 -4.58 -8.72 -16.63
N ILE A 63 -3.24 -8.69 -16.70
CA ILE A 63 -2.39 -8.39 -15.54
C ILE A 63 -2.71 -7.00 -14.99
N HIS A 64 -2.86 -5.99 -15.85
CA HIS A 64 -3.16 -4.63 -15.41
C HIS A 64 -4.54 -4.51 -14.72
N ARG A 65 -5.56 -5.21 -15.22
CA ARG A 65 -6.87 -5.29 -14.56
C ARG A 65 -6.76 -5.96 -13.18
N ALA A 66 -6.07 -7.10 -13.11
CA ALA A 66 -5.86 -7.81 -11.85
C ALA A 66 -5.09 -6.94 -10.84
N GLN A 67 -4.08 -6.22 -11.30
CA GLN A 67 -3.26 -5.33 -10.49
C GLN A 67 -4.02 -4.09 -9.99
N THR A 68 -4.93 -3.55 -10.78
CA THR A 68 -5.81 -2.44 -10.35
C THR A 68 -6.71 -2.87 -9.18
N ASN A 69 -7.28 -4.07 -9.27
CA ASN A 69 -8.08 -4.66 -8.20
C ASN A 69 -7.23 -4.94 -6.95
N LEU A 70 -6.03 -5.49 -7.14
CA LEU A 70 -5.10 -5.77 -6.05
C LEU A 70 -4.64 -4.48 -5.35
N THR A 71 -4.33 -3.43 -6.12
CA THR A 71 -4.00 -2.08 -5.62
C THR A 71 -5.10 -1.56 -4.70
N THR A 72 -6.36 -1.65 -5.12
CA THR A 72 -7.50 -1.18 -4.31
C THR A 72 -7.53 -1.88 -2.94
N ARG A 73 -7.30 -3.19 -2.92
CA ARG A 73 -7.29 -3.99 -1.69
C ARG A 73 -6.08 -3.64 -0.79
N TRP A 74 -4.90 -3.44 -1.38
CA TRP A 74 -3.72 -3.01 -0.63
C TRP A 74 -3.88 -1.61 -0.05
N THR A 75 -4.43 -0.66 -0.81
CA THR A 75 -4.71 0.70 -0.30
C THR A 75 -5.66 0.64 0.88
N SER A 76 -6.73 -0.14 0.80
CA SER A 76 -7.67 -0.33 1.92
C SER A 76 -6.99 -0.92 3.16
N LEU A 77 -6.06 -1.86 2.98
CA LEU A 77 -5.25 -2.39 4.09
C LEU A 77 -4.34 -1.31 4.69
N CYS A 78 -3.67 -0.52 3.85
CA CYS A 78 -2.82 0.60 4.31
C CYS A 78 -3.63 1.60 5.14
N ASP A 79 -4.83 1.96 4.69
CA ASP A 79 -5.70 2.88 5.41
C ASP A 79 -6.11 2.32 6.79
N GLN A 80 -6.34 1.00 6.90
CA GLN A 80 -6.60 0.33 8.18
C GLN A 80 -5.38 0.32 9.11
N ILE A 81 -4.18 0.09 8.54
CA ILE A 81 -2.91 0.12 9.28
C ILE A 81 -2.64 1.54 9.81
N ASP A 82 -2.85 2.56 8.97
CA ASP A 82 -2.67 3.97 9.35
C ASP A 82 -3.65 4.38 10.46
N ALA A 83 -4.91 3.94 10.37
CA ALA A 83 -5.91 4.18 11.41
C ALA A 83 -5.55 3.48 12.74
N ALA A 84 -5.04 2.25 12.69
CA ALA A 84 -4.59 1.54 13.87
C ALA A 84 -3.39 2.23 14.54
N ALA A 85 -2.42 2.71 13.75
CA ALA A 85 -1.28 3.47 14.24
C ALA A 85 -1.72 4.76 14.97
N ALA A 86 -2.64 5.53 14.36
CA ALA A 86 -3.18 6.74 14.96
C ALA A 86 -3.92 6.46 16.29
N HIS A 87 -4.67 5.36 16.36
CA HIS A 87 -5.37 4.98 17.58
C HIS A 87 -4.40 4.62 18.72
N TYR A 88 -3.29 3.91 18.42
CA TYR A 88 -2.29 3.59 19.43
C TYR A 88 -1.56 4.82 19.96
N GLU A 89 -1.24 5.80 19.10
CA GLU A 89 -0.67 7.07 19.56
C GLU A 89 -1.61 7.85 20.47
N GLU A 90 -2.89 7.90 20.11
CA GLU A 90 -3.88 8.59 20.93
C GLU A 90 -4.05 7.91 22.30
N GLN A 91 -4.04 6.58 22.33
CA GLN A 91 -4.04 5.84 23.60
C GLN A 91 -2.84 6.18 24.47
N GLU A 92 -1.63 6.23 23.89
CA GLU A 92 -0.42 6.58 24.62
C GLU A 92 -0.48 8.01 25.16
N ARG A 93 -0.97 8.96 24.35
CA ARG A 93 -1.17 10.36 24.74
C ARG A 93 -2.13 10.49 25.93
N VAL A 94 -3.28 9.82 25.87
CA VAL A 94 -4.28 9.84 26.94
C VAL A 94 -3.74 9.20 28.22
N ASN A 95 -3.00 8.10 28.11
CA ASN A 95 -2.37 7.45 29.25
C ASN A 95 -1.34 8.37 29.91
N ALA A 96 -0.47 9.02 29.13
CA ALA A 96 0.50 9.99 29.63
C ALA A 96 -0.16 11.15 30.40
N GLN A 97 -1.26 11.69 29.86
CA GLN A 97 -2.03 12.75 30.52
C GLN A 97 -2.65 12.30 31.85
N ARG A 98 -3.22 11.09 31.88
CA ARG A 98 -3.78 10.52 33.12
C ARG A 98 -2.70 10.32 34.18
N HIS A 99 -1.53 9.82 33.79
CA HIS A 99 -0.40 9.68 34.72
C HIS A 99 0.09 11.02 35.28
N ALA A 100 0.17 12.06 34.44
CA ALA A 100 0.52 13.41 34.88
C ALA A 100 -0.52 14.00 35.86
N ALA A 101 -1.82 13.75 35.64
CA ALA A 101 -2.89 14.23 36.51
C ALA A 101 -2.88 13.56 37.90
N VAL A 102 -2.48 12.29 37.99
CA VAL A 102 -2.39 11.56 39.28
C VAL A 102 -1.14 11.92 40.08
N GLY A 103 -0.05 12.36 39.42
CA GLY A 103 1.19 12.77 40.09
C GLY A 103 1.16 14.15 40.77
N HIS A 104 0.07 14.92 40.60
CA HIS A 104 -0.11 16.26 41.17
C HIS A 104 -1.17 16.33 42.29
N ALA A 105 -1.72 15.18 42.72
CA ALA A 105 -2.65 15.07 43.85
C ALA A 105 -1.96 14.43 45.07
#